data_AF-A0A1Y3AR57-F1
#
_entry.id   AF-A0A1Y3AR57-F1
#
_cell.length_a   1.000
_cell.length_b   1.000
_cell.length_c   1.000
_cell.angle_alpha   90.00
_cell.angle_beta   90.00
_cell.angle_gamma   90.00
#
_symmetry.space_group_name_H-M   'P 1'
#
loop_
_entity.id
_entity.type
_entity.pdbx_description
1 polymer ?
#
loop_
_entity_poly.entity_id
_entity_poly.type
_entity_poly.pdbx_seq_one_letter_code
_entity_poly.pdbx_strand_id
1 'polypeptide(L)'
;SIHTDFDEYPEIHGINNARDAYRLVPQEEKEKIAQQVETFRTEKNKFDKEVAKWDDTGNDIIVIAKQMCMIMMEMTDFTRGKGPLKTTMDVINAAKKISEYGTKLDKFARQIAEQCPESSTKKDLIAYLQMINLYCHQLNITSKVKADVQNISGNLIVSGLDSATSLIQAAKNLMNAVVLTVKSSYVASTKYPRINGQL
;
A
#
# COMPACT_ATOMS: atom_id res chain seq x y z
N SER A 1 -16.17 -5.25 -16.97
CA SER A 1 -16.23 -4.07 -16.08
C SER A 1 -16.30 -2.85 -16.98
N ILE A 2 -17.34 -2.05 -16.87
CA ILE A 2 -17.51 -0.86 -17.72
C ILE A 2 -16.50 0.16 -17.20
N HIS A 3 -15.35 0.25 -17.85
CA HIS A 3 -14.40 1.32 -17.63
C HIS A 3 -15.03 2.54 -18.29
N THR A 4 -15.86 3.26 -17.55
CA THR A 4 -16.34 4.57 -18.01
C THR A 4 -15.11 5.43 -18.15
N ASP A 5 -14.83 5.92 -19.37
CA ASP A 5 -13.83 6.95 -19.63
C ASP A 5 -14.29 8.26 -18.97
N PHE A 6 -14.22 8.30 -17.65
CA PHE A 6 -14.54 9.46 -16.85
C PHE A 6 -13.37 10.43 -16.97
N ASP A 7 -13.63 11.57 -17.63
CA ASP A 7 -12.68 12.66 -17.72
C ASP A 7 -12.62 13.40 -16.38
N GLU A 8 -11.49 13.27 -15.67
CA GLU A 8 -11.27 14.00 -14.41
C GLU A 8 -10.97 15.49 -14.63
N TYR A 9 -10.66 15.90 -15.85
CA TYR A 9 -10.26 17.26 -16.21
C TYR A 9 -10.99 17.74 -17.49
N PRO A 10 -12.34 17.79 -17.49
CA PRO A 10 -13.15 18.06 -18.69
C PRO A 10 -12.88 19.44 -19.33
N GLU A 11 -12.29 20.37 -18.59
CA GLU A 11 -11.97 21.72 -19.04
C GLU A 11 -10.52 21.86 -19.54
N ILE A 12 -9.73 20.78 -19.53
CA ILE A 12 -8.29 20.80 -19.79
C ILE A 12 -7.95 19.90 -20.98
N HIS A 13 -7.79 20.51 -22.16
CA HIS A 13 -7.33 19.79 -23.34
C HIS A 13 -5.93 19.17 -23.12
N GLY A 14 -5.83 17.85 -23.36
CA GLY A 14 -4.55 17.12 -23.34
C GLY A 14 -4.32 16.22 -22.10
N ILE A 15 -5.19 16.27 -21.10
CA ILE A 15 -5.22 15.33 -19.96
C ILE A 15 -6.65 14.79 -19.82
N ASN A 16 -6.81 13.47 -19.79
CA ASN A 16 -8.12 12.85 -19.58
C ASN A 16 -8.28 12.24 -18.18
N ASN A 17 -7.19 12.02 -17.44
CA ASN A 17 -7.23 11.38 -16.12
C ASN A 17 -6.01 11.73 -15.25
N ALA A 18 -6.11 11.51 -13.94
CA ALA A 18 -5.07 11.86 -12.98
C ALA A 18 -3.72 11.16 -13.25
N ARG A 19 -3.71 9.92 -13.76
CA ARG A 19 -2.45 9.25 -14.13
C ARG A 19 -1.73 10.00 -15.26
N ASP A 20 -2.47 10.49 -16.26
CA ASP A 20 -1.88 11.26 -17.36
C ASP A 20 -1.33 12.61 -16.87
N ALA A 21 -1.98 13.25 -15.88
CA ALA A 21 -1.43 14.45 -15.22
C ALA A 21 -0.04 14.18 -14.62
N TYR A 22 0.17 13.05 -13.93
CA TYR A 22 1.50 12.68 -13.41
C TYR A 22 2.58 12.50 -14.48
N ARG A 23 2.21 12.25 -15.75
CA ARG A 23 3.19 12.23 -16.86
C ARG A 23 3.66 13.61 -17.28
N LEU A 24 2.93 14.65 -16.90
CA LEU A 24 3.22 16.04 -17.27
C LEU A 24 3.84 16.85 -16.12
N VAL A 25 3.96 16.25 -14.93
CA VAL A 25 4.76 16.79 -13.82
C VAL A 25 6.19 17.15 -14.30
N PRO A 26 6.78 18.26 -13.85
CA PRO A 26 8.13 18.68 -14.20
C PRO A 26 9.18 17.59 -13.98
N GLN A 27 10.23 17.59 -14.79
CA GLN A 27 11.28 16.56 -14.72
C GLN A 27 11.95 16.51 -13.34
N GLU A 28 12.19 17.66 -12.71
CA GLU A 28 12.75 17.73 -11.36
C GLU A 28 11.85 17.05 -10.31
N GLU A 29 10.53 17.27 -10.38
CA GLU A 29 9.57 16.61 -9.49
C GLU A 29 9.49 15.10 -9.77
N LYS A 30 9.52 14.68 -11.05
CA LYS A 30 9.55 13.26 -11.43
C LYS A 30 10.75 12.53 -10.84
N GLU A 31 11.92 13.17 -10.80
CA GLU A 31 13.13 12.60 -10.19
C GLU A 31 12.97 12.42 -8.68
N LYS A 32 12.39 13.39 -7.99
CA LYS A 32 12.08 13.28 -6.55
C LYS A 32 11.04 12.19 -6.27
N ILE A 33 10.00 12.08 -7.11
CA ILE A 33 9.02 10.99 -7.03
C ILE A 33 9.71 9.63 -7.24
N ALA A 34 10.57 9.51 -8.24
CA ALA A 34 11.30 8.27 -8.52
C ALA A 34 12.21 7.86 -7.35
N GLN A 35 12.90 8.81 -6.72
CA GLN A 35 13.69 8.57 -5.51
C GLN A 35 12.82 8.03 -4.37
N GLN A 36 11.64 8.62 -4.13
CA GLN A 36 10.73 8.12 -3.10
C GLN A 36 10.22 6.71 -3.41
N VAL A 37 9.88 6.41 -4.67
CA VAL A 37 9.49 5.07 -5.10
C VAL A 37 10.61 4.05 -4.88
N GLU A 38 11.88 4.44 -5.03
CA GLU A 38 13.00 3.54 -4.72
C GLU A 38 13.10 3.21 -3.22
N THR A 39 12.78 4.17 -2.35
CA THR A 39 12.69 3.88 -0.91
C THR A 39 11.58 2.89 -0.59
N PHE A 40 10.44 2.96 -1.29
CA PHE A 40 9.37 1.96 -1.18
C PHE A 40 9.81 0.59 -1.70
N ARG A 41 10.52 0.54 -2.85
CA ARG A 41 11.05 -0.71 -3.43
C ARG A 41 12.03 -1.41 -2.49
N THR A 42 12.80 -0.65 -1.72
CA THR A 42 13.67 -1.23 -0.69
C THR A 42 12.87 -2.00 0.37
N GLU A 43 11.75 -1.46 0.86
CA GLU A 43 10.87 -2.17 1.80
C GLU A 43 10.16 -3.36 1.13
N LYS A 44 9.73 -3.20 -0.12
CA LYS A 44 9.14 -4.30 -0.92
C LYS A 44 10.14 -5.45 -1.12
N ASN A 45 11.43 -5.17 -1.31
CA ASN A 45 12.46 -6.20 -1.42
C ASN A 45 12.65 -6.96 -0.10
N LYS A 46 12.46 -6.32 1.06
CA LYS A 46 12.44 -7.02 2.36
C LYS A 46 11.20 -7.90 2.46
N PHE A 47 10.05 -7.40 1.99
CA PHE A 47 8.83 -8.18 1.90
C PHE A 47 9.01 -9.44 1.07
N ASP A 48 9.52 -9.34 -0.16
CA ASP A 48 9.75 -10.49 -1.04
C ASP A 48 10.63 -11.55 -0.39
N LYS A 49 11.73 -11.13 0.24
CA LYS A 49 12.65 -12.03 0.96
C LYS A 49 11.97 -12.72 2.14
N GLU A 50 11.07 -12.03 2.83
CA GLU A 50 10.34 -12.60 3.96
C GLU A 50 9.26 -13.58 3.47
N VAL A 51 8.50 -13.22 2.43
CA VAL A 51 7.43 -14.10 1.92
C VAL A 51 7.96 -15.33 1.18
N ALA A 52 9.15 -15.25 0.58
CA ALA A 52 9.79 -16.38 -0.11
C ALA A 52 10.20 -17.54 0.82
N LYS A 53 10.19 -17.33 2.14
CA LYS A 53 10.45 -18.37 3.14
C LYS A 53 9.25 -19.29 3.37
N TRP A 54 8.08 -18.95 2.81
CA TRP A 54 6.81 -19.65 3.06
C TRP A 54 6.29 -20.35 1.82
N ASP A 55 5.74 -21.54 2.01
CA ASP A 55 4.69 -22.06 1.14
C ASP A 55 3.40 -21.29 1.41
N ASP A 56 2.77 -20.75 0.37
CA ASP A 56 1.50 -20.01 0.49
C ASP A 56 0.28 -20.93 0.50
N THR A 57 0.48 -22.24 0.30
CA THR A 57 -0.57 -23.26 0.37
C THR A 57 -1.19 -23.30 1.78
N GLY A 58 -2.38 -22.71 1.91
CA GLY A 58 -3.15 -22.67 3.17
C GLY A 58 -2.72 -21.60 4.17
N ASN A 59 -1.88 -20.64 3.77
CA ASN A 59 -1.46 -19.53 4.65
C ASN A 59 -2.10 -18.20 4.23
N ASP A 60 -3.29 -17.93 4.78
CA ASP A 60 -4.05 -16.71 4.49
C ASP A 60 -3.28 -15.42 4.78
N ILE A 61 -2.39 -15.40 5.79
CA ILE A 61 -1.56 -14.23 6.10
C ILE A 61 -0.65 -13.89 4.92
N ILE A 62 0.02 -14.89 4.34
CA ILE A 62 0.92 -14.69 3.20
C ILE A 62 0.13 -14.27 1.95
N VAL A 63 -1.00 -14.92 1.68
CA VAL A 63 -1.87 -14.57 0.55
C VAL A 63 -2.34 -13.13 0.65
N ILE A 64 -2.87 -12.72 1.81
CA ILE A 64 -3.34 -11.34 2.04
C ILE A 64 -2.19 -10.34 1.93
N ALA A 65 -1.04 -10.66 2.51
CA ALA A 65 0.12 -9.77 2.46
C ALA A 65 0.61 -9.56 1.02
N LYS A 66 0.63 -10.61 0.19
CA LYS A 66 0.93 -10.51 -1.25
C LYS A 66 -0.09 -9.63 -1.99
N GLN A 67 -1.38 -9.74 -1.67
CA GLN A 67 -2.42 -8.88 -2.25
C GLN A 67 -2.24 -7.41 -1.86
N MET A 68 -1.95 -7.11 -0.59
CA MET A 68 -1.64 -5.75 -0.14
C MET A 68 -0.39 -5.20 -0.85
N CYS A 69 0.66 -6.01 -0.99
CA CYS A 69 1.87 -5.64 -1.72
C CYS A 69 1.58 -5.28 -3.18
N MET A 70 0.81 -6.11 -3.88
CA MET A 70 0.43 -5.85 -5.28
C MET A 70 -0.26 -4.50 -5.43
N ILE A 71 -1.26 -4.21 -4.60
CA ILE A 71 -2.02 -2.95 -4.70
C ILE A 71 -1.12 -1.75 -4.35
N MET A 72 -0.26 -1.86 -3.33
CA MET A 72 0.70 -0.77 -3.01
C MET A 72 1.68 -0.50 -4.17
N MET A 73 2.09 -1.52 -4.93
CA MET A 73 2.89 -1.32 -6.14
C MET A 73 2.10 -0.56 -7.22
N GLU A 74 0.84 -0.93 -7.46
CA GLU A 74 -0.03 -0.23 -8.43
C GLU A 74 -0.22 1.25 -8.05
N MET A 75 -0.42 1.54 -6.75
CA MET A 75 -0.56 2.90 -6.23
C MET A 75 0.74 3.71 -6.34
N THR A 76 1.91 3.10 -6.18
CA THR A 76 3.20 3.79 -6.34
C THR A 76 3.63 3.93 -7.82
N ASP A 77 3.16 3.05 -8.71
CA ASP A 77 3.34 3.25 -10.15
C ASP A 77 2.41 4.34 -10.71
N PHE A 78 1.22 4.52 -10.13
CA PHE A 78 0.29 5.60 -10.48
C PHE A 78 0.94 6.99 -10.35
N THR A 79 1.71 7.23 -9.29
CA THR A 79 2.41 8.53 -9.08
C THR A 79 3.50 8.80 -10.11
N ARG A 80 3.89 7.79 -10.90
CA ARG A 80 4.85 7.88 -12.01
C ARG A 80 4.16 7.97 -13.37
N GLY A 81 2.82 8.10 -13.39
CA GLY A 81 2.01 8.05 -14.60
C GLY A 81 1.96 6.66 -15.25
N LYS A 82 2.19 5.60 -14.48
CA LYS A 82 2.24 4.19 -14.93
C LYS A 82 1.20 3.34 -14.18
N GLY A 83 1.16 2.05 -14.49
CA GLY A 83 0.29 1.10 -13.80
C GLY A 83 -1.17 1.12 -14.26
N PRO A 84 -1.99 0.26 -13.66
CA PRO A 84 -3.37 0.02 -14.09
C PRO A 84 -4.37 1.09 -13.61
N LEU A 85 -4.09 1.76 -12.49
CA LEU A 85 -4.95 2.81 -11.92
C LEU A 85 -4.90 4.03 -12.84
N LYS A 86 -6.05 4.55 -13.28
CA LYS A 86 -6.10 5.71 -14.19
C LYS A 86 -6.55 6.96 -13.47
N THR A 87 -7.56 6.81 -12.61
CA THR A 87 -8.23 7.92 -11.97
C THR A 87 -7.91 8.04 -10.49
N THR A 88 -8.12 9.21 -9.89
CA THR A 88 -8.07 9.35 -8.42
C THR A 88 -9.03 8.37 -7.74
N MET A 89 -10.20 8.12 -8.33
CA MET A 89 -11.18 7.19 -7.78
C MET A 89 -10.64 5.75 -7.76
N ASP A 90 -9.87 5.33 -8.75
CA ASP A 90 -9.19 4.02 -8.74
C ASP A 90 -8.20 3.92 -7.56
N VAL A 91 -7.45 4.98 -7.28
CA VAL A 91 -6.51 5.04 -6.14
C VAL A 91 -7.24 5.00 -4.80
N ILE A 92 -8.37 5.71 -4.67
CA ILE A 92 -9.22 5.66 -3.47
C ILE A 92 -9.76 4.24 -3.27
N ASN A 93 -10.23 3.59 -4.33
CA ASN A 93 -10.76 2.22 -4.24
C ASN A 93 -9.64 1.20 -3.91
N ALA A 94 -8.44 1.40 -4.45
CA ALA A 94 -7.26 0.62 -4.10
C ALA A 94 -6.91 0.76 -2.60
N ALA A 95 -6.93 1.97 -2.06
CA ALA A 95 -6.70 2.22 -0.62
C ALA A 95 -7.77 1.56 0.26
N LYS A 96 -9.05 1.62 -0.12
CA LYS A 96 -10.14 0.92 0.58
C LYS A 96 -9.95 -0.60 0.56
N LYS A 97 -9.58 -1.17 -0.58
CA LYS A 97 -9.30 -2.60 -0.71
C LYS A 97 -8.11 -3.04 0.15
N ILE A 98 -7.07 -2.20 0.26
CA ILE A 98 -5.98 -2.40 1.20
C ILE A 98 -6.49 -2.40 2.65
N SER A 99 -7.37 -1.48 3.04
CA SER A 99 -7.97 -1.48 4.38
C SER A 99 -8.73 -2.76 4.69
N GLU A 100 -9.53 -3.27 3.75
CA GLU A 100 -10.25 -4.55 3.92
C GLU A 100 -9.28 -5.72 4.14
N TYR A 101 -8.19 -5.76 3.37
CA TYR A 101 -7.12 -6.73 3.58
C TYR A 101 -6.40 -6.54 4.91
N GLY A 102 -6.13 -5.30 5.32
CA GLY A 102 -5.55 -4.97 6.62
C GLY A 102 -6.40 -5.49 7.78
N THR A 103 -7.73 -5.34 7.70
CA THR A 103 -8.66 -5.89 8.70
C THR A 103 -8.65 -7.42 8.72
N LYS A 104 -8.59 -8.07 7.54
CA LYS A 104 -8.48 -9.54 7.47
C LYS A 104 -7.16 -10.04 8.04
N LEU A 105 -6.05 -9.38 7.70
CA LEU A 105 -4.71 -9.68 8.20
C LEU A 105 -4.66 -9.55 9.72
N ASP A 106 -5.21 -8.46 10.27
CA ASP A 106 -5.35 -8.23 11.71
C ASP A 106 -6.09 -9.38 12.40
N LYS A 107 -7.24 -9.80 11.86
CA LYS A 107 -8.01 -10.92 12.40
C LYS A 107 -7.19 -12.22 12.48
N PHE A 108 -6.54 -12.63 11.40
CA PHE A 108 -5.76 -13.87 11.39
C PHE A 108 -4.53 -13.81 12.29
N ALA A 109 -3.80 -12.69 12.25
CA ALA A 109 -2.63 -12.49 13.10
C ALA A 109 -2.98 -12.41 14.59
N ARG A 110 -4.14 -11.84 14.96
CA ARG A 110 -4.62 -11.85 16.35
C ARG A 110 -4.90 -13.26 16.86
N GLN A 111 -5.49 -14.13 16.04
CA GLN A 111 -5.71 -15.53 16.43
C GLN A 111 -4.40 -16.25 16.76
N ILE A 112 -3.33 -15.95 16.02
CA ILE A 112 -1.98 -16.45 16.32
C ILE A 112 -1.46 -15.86 17.63
N ALA A 113 -1.62 -14.54 17.82
CA ALA A 113 -1.18 -13.85 19.03
C ALA A 113 -1.89 -14.37 20.30
N GLU A 114 -3.18 -14.70 20.20
CA GLU A 114 -3.98 -15.25 21.30
C GLU A 114 -3.52 -16.64 21.74
N GLN A 115 -2.99 -17.44 20.80
CA GLN A 115 -2.40 -18.76 21.07
C GLN A 115 -1.01 -18.68 21.71
N CYS A 116 -0.39 -17.49 21.71
CA CYS A 116 0.91 -17.28 22.33
C CYS A 116 0.77 -16.96 23.83
N PRO A 117 1.66 -17.51 24.68
CA PRO A 117 1.81 -17.02 26.04
C PRO A 117 2.28 -15.57 26.03
N GLU A 118 2.08 -14.89 27.16
CA GLU A 118 2.52 -13.51 27.31
C GLU A 118 4.04 -13.41 27.10
N SER A 119 4.44 -12.77 26.01
CA SER A 119 5.80 -12.77 25.50
C SER A 119 6.07 -11.50 24.69
N SER A 120 7.33 -11.15 24.49
CA SER A 120 7.71 -10.03 23.63
C SER A 120 7.15 -10.20 22.21
N THR A 121 7.24 -11.41 21.65
CA THR A 121 6.70 -11.73 20.31
C THR A 121 5.21 -11.42 20.19
N LYS A 122 4.40 -11.77 21.21
CA LYS A 122 2.97 -11.44 21.23
C LYS A 122 2.75 -9.92 21.25
N LYS A 123 3.47 -9.21 22.11
CA LYS A 123 3.38 -7.74 22.21
C LYS A 123 3.78 -7.05 20.90
N ASP A 124 4.88 -7.48 20.30
CA ASP A 124 5.38 -6.95 19.02
C ASP A 124 4.35 -7.18 17.91
N LEU A 125 3.80 -8.39 17.82
CA LEU A 125 2.78 -8.70 16.82
C LEU A 125 1.55 -7.80 16.97
N ILE A 126 1.03 -7.62 18.18
CA ILE A 126 -0.12 -6.73 18.43
C ILE A 126 0.21 -5.27 18.07
N ALA A 127 1.41 -4.79 18.39
CA ALA A 127 1.85 -3.45 18.03
C ALA A 127 1.91 -3.26 16.50
N TYR A 128 2.44 -4.25 15.76
CA TYR A 128 2.48 -4.18 14.30
C TYR A 128 1.09 -4.19 13.65
N LEU A 129 0.12 -4.87 14.25
CA LEU A 129 -1.27 -4.80 13.80
C LEU A 129 -1.89 -3.42 14.00
N GLN A 130 -1.58 -2.75 15.12
CA GLN A 130 -1.98 -1.35 15.32
C GLN A 130 -1.32 -0.42 14.28
N MET A 131 -0.06 -0.66 13.93
CA MET A 131 0.64 0.07 12.88
C MET A 131 -0.01 -0.15 11.51
N ILE A 132 -0.44 -1.38 11.17
CA ILE A 132 -1.20 -1.63 9.93
C ILE A 132 -2.47 -0.77 9.90
N ASN A 133 -3.25 -0.76 10.98
CA ASN A 133 -4.48 0.05 11.04
C ASN A 133 -4.20 1.55 10.86
N LEU A 134 -3.16 2.07 11.51
CA LEU A 134 -2.71 3.45 11.36
C LEU A 134 -2.32 3.78 9.91
N TYR A 135 -1.47 2.95 9.29
CA TYR A 135 -0.96 3.24 7.95
C TYR A 135 -1.99 2.98 6.85
N CYS A 136 -2.92 2.03 7.03
CA CYS A 136 -4.11 1.92 6.19
C CYS A 136 -4.94 3.22 6.23
N HIS A 137 -5.13 3.81 7.42
CA HIS A 137 -5.83 5.09 7.54
C HIS A 137 -5.07 6.23 6.85
N GLN A 138 -3.76 6.34 7.06
CA GLN A 138 -2.93 7.34 6.37
C GLN A 138 -3.00 7.18 4.84
N LEU A 139 -2.93 5.95 4.33
CA LEU A 139 -3.02 5.66 2.91
C LEU A 139 -4.38 6.08 2.33
N ASN A 140 -5.47 5.90 3.07
CA ASN A 140 -6.79 6.39 2.66
C ASN A 140 -6.86 7.92 2.60
N ILE A 141 -6.20 8.63 3.51
CA ILE A 141 -6.14 10.09 3.47
C ILE A 141 -5.35 10.54 2.24
N THR A 142 -4.15 10.01 2.04
CA THR A 142 -3.26 10.43 0.94
C THR A 142 -3.80 10.02 -0.43
N SER A 143 -4.57 8.93 -0.53
CA SER A 143 -5.22 8.50 -1.79
C SER A 143 -6.21 9.51 -2.37
N LYS A 144 -6.70 10.46 -1.57
CA LYS A 144 -7.66 11.49 -1.98
C LYS A 144 -6.99 12.76 -2.50
N VAL A 145 -5.69 12.93 -2.25
CA VAL A 145 -4.94 14.12 -2.66
C VAL A 145 -4.55 13.97 -4.12
N LYS A 146 -4.91 14.96 -4.95
CA LYS A 146 -4.66 14.95 -6.39
C LYS A 146 -3.39 15.72 -6.75
N ALA A 147 -2.86 15.47 -7.94
CA ALA A 147 -2.00 16.45 -8.60
C ALA A 147 -2.83 17.69 -8.94
N ASP A 148 -2.27 18.86 -8.70
CA ASP A 148 -2.86 20.13 -9.09
C ASP A 148 -2.56 20.37 -10.58
N VAL A 149 -3.59 20.71 -11.35
CA VAL A 149 -3.52 20.86 -12.80
C VAL A 149 -4.15 22.20 -13.16
N GLN A 150 -3.36 23.10 -13.73
CA GLN A 150 -3.78 24.43 -14.11
C GLN A 150 -3.49 24.70 -15.59
N ASN A 151 -4.38 25.43 -16.25
CA ASN A 151 -4.14 25.97 -17.59
C ASN A 151 -3.91 27.48 -17.48
N ILE A 152 -2.67 27.91 -17.65
CA ILE A 152 -2.30 29.33 -17.61
C ILE A 152 -1.93 29.76 -19.02
N SER A 153 -2.78 30.60 -19.64
CA SER A 153 -2.55 31.16 -20.97
C SER A 153 -2.27 30.11 -22.06
N GLY A 154 -2.94 28.96 -21.98
CA GLY A 154 -2.77 27.85 -22.93
C GLY A 154 -1.63 26.89 -22.58
N ASN A 155 -0.85 27.18 -21.53
CA ASN A 155 0.19 26.29 -21.03
C ASN A 155 -0.34 25.48 -19.84
N LEU A 156 -0.13 24.18 -19.93
CA LEU A 156 -0.53 23.23 -18.89
C LEU A 156 0.56 23.12 -17.83
N ILE A 157 0.21 23.47 -16.60
CA ILE A 157 1.09 23.41 -15.43
C ILE A 157 0.54 22.35 -14.49
N VAL A 158 1.37 21.37 -14.14
CA VAL A 158 1.01 20.29 -13.22
C VAL A 158 1.99 20.27 -12.07
N SER A 159 1.49 20.29 -10.83
CA SER A 159 2.28 20.03 -9.62
C SER A 159 1.72 18.83 -8.89
N GLY A 160 2.59 17.86 -8.58
CA GLY A 160 2.16 16.57 -8.05
C GLY A 160 3.09 15.99 -7.00
N LEU A 161 4.17 16.69 -6.67
CA LEU A 161 5.21 16.19 -5.77
C LEU A 161 4.65 15.86 -4.38
N ASP A 162 3.99 16.79 -3.71
CA ASP A 162 3.56 16.58 -2.32
C ASP A 162 2.51 15.47 -2.19
N SER A 163 1.58 15.39 -3.14
CA SER A 163 0.56 14.34 -3.20
C SER A 163 1.19 12.97 -3.46
N ALA A 164 2.10 12.88 -4.44
CA ALA A 164 2.82 11.65 -4.76
C ALA A 164 3.69 11.18 -3.60
N THR A 165 4.52 12.06 -3.03
CA THR A 165 5.46 11.70 -1.96
C THR A 165 4.73 11.27 -0.70
N SER A 166 3.64 11.94 -0.33
CA SER A 166 2.79 11.54 0.81
C SER A 166 2.16 10.16 0.61
N LEU A 167 1.66 9.87 -0.60
CA LEU A 167 1.10 8.55 -0.93
C LEU A 167 2.16 7.45 -0.85
N ILE A 168 3.33 7.68 -1.46
CA ILE A 168 4.44 6.73 -1.46
C ILE A 168 4.94 6.47 -0.03
N GLN A 169 5.06 7.52 0.78
CA GLN A 169 5.52 7.42 2.16
C GLN A 169 4.53 6.62 3.03
N ALA A 170 3.21 6.82 2.85
CA ALA A 170 2.20 6.02 3.51
C ALA A 170 2.26 4.54 3.07
N ALA A 171 2.42 4.28 1.76
CA ALA A 171 2.57 2.92 1.22
C ALA A 171 3.84 2.23 1.75
N LYS A 172 4.97 2.95 1.85
CA LYS A 172 6.22 2.43 2.42
C LYS A 172 6.07 2.04 3.88
N ASN A 173 5.45 2.90 4.68
CA ASN A 173 5.22 2.64 6.09
C ASN A 173 4.32 1.41 6.28
N LEU A 174 3.25 1.30 5.48
CA LEU A 174 2.38 0.13 5.49
C LEU A 174 3.12 -1.13 5.06
N MET A 175 3.93 -1.08 3.99
CA MET A 175 4.75 -2.21 3.54
C MET A 175 5.64 -2.73 4.67
N ASN A 176 6.38 -1.85 5.34
CA ASN A 176 7.22 -2.23 6.46
C ASN A 176 6.41 -2.88 7.61
N ALA A 177 5.25 -2.33 7.97
CA ALA A 177 4.38 -2.93 8.99
C ALA A 177 3.87 -4.33 8.58
N VAL A 178 3.57 -4.54 7.30
CA VAL A 178 3.19 -5.85 6.74
C VAL A 178 4.36 -6.84 6.84
N VAL A 179 5.60 -6.44 6.49
CA VAL A 179 6.80 -7.28 6.64
C VAL A 179 6.98 -7.74 8.09
N LEU A 180 6.91 -6.79 9.03
CA LEU A 180 7.05 -7.06 10.46
C LEU A 180 5.95 -7.99 10.98
N THR A 181 4.72 -7.80 10.52
CA THR A 181 3.58 -8.67 10.88
C THR A 181 3.79 -10.08 10.38
N VAL A 182 4.14 -10.28 9.11
CA VAL A 182 4.42 -11.63 8.55
C VAL A 182 5.52 -12.33 9.34
N LYS A 183 6.63 -11.64 9.60
CA LYS A 183 7.77 -12.17 10.36
C LYS A 183 7.36 -12.55 11.79
N SER A 184 6.65 -11.67 12.51
CA SER A 184 6.24 -11.94 13.89
C SER A 184 5.16 -13.01 14.00
N SER A 185 4.20 -13.06 13.07
CA SER A 185 3.21 -14.13 13.00
C SER A 185 3.87 -15.50 12.81
N TYR A 186 4.95 -15.57 12.04
CA TYR A 186 5.71 -16.81 11.91
C TYR A 186 6.41 -17.21 13.22
N VAL A 187 7.16 -16.29 13.82
CA VAL A 187 7.88 -16.57 15.07
C VAL A 187 6.90 -17.03 16.15
N ALA A 188 5.74 -16.37 16.23
CA ALA A 188 4.65 -16.75 17.12
C ALA A 188 4.15 -18.18 16.83
N SER A 189 3.86 -18.50 15.57
CA SER A 189 3.29 -19.80 15.18
C SER A 189 4.25 -20.98 15.34
N THR A 190 5.56 -20.76 15.20
CA THR A 190 6.57 -21.84 15.33
C THR A 190 7.07 -22.03 16.74
N LYS A 191 7.17 -20.96 17.52
CA LYS A 191 7.60 -21.03 18.92
C LYS A 191 6.50 -21.58 19.82
N TYR A 192 5.23 -21.38 19.45
CA TYR A 192 4.06 -21.80 20.21
C TYR A 192 3.10 -22.61 19.32
N PRO A 193 3.50 -23.80 18.85
CA PRO A 193 2.65 -24.64 18.03
C PRO A 193 1.39 -25.01 18.80
N ARG A 194 0.25 -25.04 18.11
CA ARG A 194 -1.05 -25.40 18.70
C ARG A 194 -0.93 -26.72 19.47
N ILE A 195 -1.22 -26.68 20.77
CA ILE A 195 -1.51 -27.89 21.53
C ILE A 195 -2.91 -28.33 21.10
N ASN A 196 -3.02 -29.10 20.01
CA ASN A 196 -4.25 -29.84 19.72
C ASN A 196 -4.39 -30.92 20.80
N GLY A 197 -5.17 -30.66 21.87
CA GLY A 197 -5.51 -31.73 22.81
C GLY A 197 -5.89 -31.40 24.26
N GLN A 198 -6.40 -30.22 24.61
CA GLN A 198 -7.03 -30.03 25.93
C GLN A 198 -8.36 -29.27 25.83
N LEU A 199 -9.42 -30.05 25.62
CA LEU A 199 -10.74 -29.84 26.22
C LEU A 199 -10.90 -30.88 27.32
#